data_AF-A0AAD5FVX3-F1
#
_entry.id   AF-A0AAD5FVX3-F1
#
_cell.length_a   1.000
_cell.length_b   1.000
_cell.length_c   1.000
_cell.angle_alpha   90.00
_cell.angle_beta   90.00
_cell.angle_gamma   90.00
#
_symmetry.space_group_name_H-M   'P 1'
#
loop_
_entity.id
_entity.type
_entity.pdbx_description
1 polymer ?
#
loop_
_entity_poly.entity_id
_entity_poly.type
_entity_poly.pdbx_seq_one_letter_code
_entity_poly.pdbx_strand_id
1 'polypeptide(L)'
;MTAAVQPNELVFEFASNGMDEINQHPESLMASYNANEHAPQEPDGVVLVWNMKFKKTIPEYIFHCQSSVMSVGFAQFHPNLIVGGTYSGQHPVSSINVVGTQNANNLVTVSTDGKMCSWSLDMLSKPQDSMELYYNKSKVIAVTGMGFPVGEVNNFVVGSTEGTVYAASWHGIKAGINRMFKGHQGPVTGISCHNAVGPIDFSNLFTTSSFDWTVKLWSTKTFTGVVTNMVRSREWSRKTREQVITLHRKGNGYKKIAKMLNIPRDTIGSIIRKFKAKGTVETLPGRGRKKMLTSTAVRYLKRRVEKSPRVTAEELRKDLSDVGTEVSAQTIRRTLRNEGLHARTPRRTPLLSPKNKKSRLQYAKIHVDKPQKFWDSTGKLQRVQSTMNSLQYQEILDDNVMQSVTNLRLGRRWTFQQDNDPKHTSKSTRAWLQIKGWNILKWPSQSPDLNPIENLWWDLKKAVAVRKPKNVTELEAFAHDE
;
A
#
# COMPACT_ATOMS: atom_id res chain seq x y z
N MET A 1 18.44 21.82 -8.23
CA MET A 1 18.85 21.95 -6.82
C MET A 1 17.62 21.81 -5.96
N THR A 2 17.43 20.64 -5.35
CA THR A 2 16.36 20.37 -4.40
C THR A 2 16.83 20.89 -3.04
N ALA A 3 16.40 22.09 -2.66
CA ALA A 3 16.65 22.62 -1.32
C ALA A 3 15.77 21.84 -0.34
N ALA A 4 16.39 21.02 0.50
CA ALA A 4 15.75 20.45 1.68
C ALA A 4 15.61 21.58 2.71
N VAL A 5 14.42 22.17 2.80
CA VAL A 5 14.08 23.14 3.84
C VAL A 5 13.92 22.38 5.16
N GLN A 6 14.62 22.81 6.21
CA GLN A 6 14.50 22.24 7.55
C GLN A 6 13.08 22.43 8.12
N PRO A 7 12.60 21.58 9.05
CA PRO A 7 11.21 21.54 9.47
C PRO A 7 10.80 22.62 10.48
N ASN A 8 11.70 23.54 10.84
CA ASN A 8 11.42 24.52 11.87
C ASN A 8 10.68 25.70 11.23
N GLU A 9 9.37 25.75 11.48
CA GLU A 9 8.42 26.83 11.11
C GLU A 9 7.87 26.81 9.68
N LEU A 10 7.60 25.62 9.13
CA LEU A 10 6.72 25.51 7.97
C LEU A 10 5.25 25.49 8.41
N VAL A 11 4.50 26.54 8.08
CA VAL A 11 3.04 26.56 8.23
C VAL A 11 2.43 26.06 6.93
N PHE A 12 1.89 24.84 6.96
CA PHE A 12 1.16 24.27 5.85
C PHE A 12 -0.34 24.48 6.06
N GLU A 13 -0.98 25.18 5.13
CA GLU A 13 -2.43 25.27 5.10
C GLU A 13 -2.96 24.61 3.83
N PHE A 14 -3.61 23.46 4.03
CA PHE A 14 -4.36 22.81 2.96
C PHE A 14 -5.73 23.46 2.85
N ALA A 15 -6.02 24.05 1.69
CA ALA A 15 -7.38 24.39 1.30
C ALA A 15 -8.15 23.12 0.93
N SER A 16 -8.39 22.23 1.90
CA SER A 16 -9.39 21.17 1.77
C SER A 16 -10.59 21.48 2.66
N ASN A 17 -11.13 22.69 2.55
CA ASN A 17 -12.44 23.00 3.10
C ASN A 17 -13.49 22.37 2.19
N GLY A 18 -13.84 21.12 2.50
CA GLY A 18 -15.07 20.46 2.08
C GLY A 18 -15.20 20.23 0.57
N MET A 19 -15.63 19.04 0.18
CA MET A 19 -16.27 18.88 -1.12
C MET A 19 -17.63 19.57 -1.08
N ASP A 20 -17.65 20.90 -1.18
CA ASP A 20 -18.82 21.69 -1.53
C ASP A 20 -18.36 22.78 -2.51
N GLU A 21 -19.13 22.97 -3.58
CA GLU A 21 -18.87 23.70 -4.84
C GLU A 21 -18.47 25.20 -4.74
N ILE A 22 -17.93 25.67 -3.62
CA ILE A 22 -17.75 27.11 -3.33
C ILE A 22 -16.28 27.56 -3.34
N ASN A 23 -15.31 26.65 -3.25
CA ASN A 23 -13.90 27.00 -3.46
C ASN A 23 -13.56 26.89 -4.96
N GLN A 24 -13.40 28.03 -5.65
CA GLN A 24 -12.98 28.05 -7.07
C GLN A 24 -11.59 27.43 -7.31
N HIS A 25 -10.80 27.17 -6.26
CA HIS A 25 -9.51 26.51 -6.31
C HIS A 25 -9.42 25.31 -5.33
N PRO A 26 -10.16 24.22 -5.56
CA PRO A 26 -10.20 23.07 -4.64
C PRO A 26 -8.89 22.24 -4.65
N GLU A 27 -7.96 22.56 -5.55
CA GLU A 27 -6.69 21.85 -5.75
C GLU A 27 -5.46 22.78 -5.56
N SER A 28 -5.63 23.95 -4.94
CA SER A 28 -4.50 24.84 -4.62
C SER A 28 -3.98 24.58 -3.21
N LEU A 29 -2.66 24.56 -3.05
CA LEU A 29 -1.95 24.40 -1.78
C LEU A 29 -1.17 25.68 -1.46
N MET A 30 -1.27 26.17 -0.23
CA MET A 30 -0.42 27.25 0.26
C MET A 30 0.55 26.74 1.32
N ALA A 31 1.79 27.20 1.25
CA ALA A 31 2.71 27.10 2.37
C ALA A 31 3.38 28.45 2.58
N SER A 32 3.54 28.82 3.84
CA SER A 32 4.39 29.93 4.24
C SER A 32 5.59 29.43 5.01
N TYR A 33 6.71 30.12 4.85
CA TYR A 33 7.90 29.90 5.64
C TYR A 33 8.48 31.23 6.10
N ASN A 34 9.13 31.18 7.26
CA ASN A 34 9.83 32.30 7.87
C ASN A 34 11.32 32.29 7.50
N ALA A 35 12.05 33.29 7.98
CA ALA A 35 13.48 33.50 7.75
C ALA A 35 14.29 32.19 7.60
N ASN A 36 14.88 32.00 6.42
CA ASN A 36 15.69 30.84 6.11
C ASN A 36 17.14 31.11 6.51
N GLU A 37 17.67 30.40 7.51
CA GLU A 37 19.06 30.52 7.98
C GLU A 37 20.10 30.31 6.85
N HIS A 38 19.73 29.61 5.77
CA HIS A 38 20.61 29.32 4.64
C HIS A 38 20.54 30.34 3.49
N ALA A 39 19.58 31.28 3.53
CA ALA A 39 19.38 32.29 2.48
C ALA A 39 18.99 33.66 3.09
N PRO A 40 19.92 34.36 3.76
CA PRO A 40 19.64 35.64 4.44
C PRO A 40 19.31 36.82 3.52
N GLN A 41 19.32 36.62 2.19
CA GLN A 41 18.88 37.62 1.22
C GLN A 41 17.38 37.54 0.92
N GLU A 42 16.69 36.46 1.34
CA GLU A 42 15.24 36.33 1.20
C GLU A 42 14.52 37.15 2.28
N PRO A 43 13.36 37.76 1.96
CA PRO A 43 12.57 38.49 2.94
C PRO A 43 12.00 37.54 4.01
N ASP A 44 11.82 38.06 5.24
CA ASP A 44 11.45 37.27 6.44
C ASP A 44 10.15 36.47 6.33
N GLY A 45 9.23 36.85 5.44
CA GLY A 45 7.98 36.15 5.19
C GLY A 45 7.81 35.82 3.72
N VAL A 46 7.75 34.53 3.38
CA VAL A 46 7.47 34.08 2.00
C VAL A 46 6.25 33.18 1.99
N VAL A 47 5.33 33.42 1.06
CA VAL A 47 4.14 32.59 0.82
C VAL A 47 4.20 32.00 -0.58
N LEU A 48 4.10 30.68 -0.67
CA LEU A 48 4.14 29.89 -1.90
C LEU A 48 2.76 29.29 -2.17
N VAL A 49 2.27 29.45 -3.39
CA VAL A 49 1.00 28.85 -3.84
C VAL A 49 1.28 27.85 -4.94
N TRP A 50 0.91 26.59 -4.74
CA TRP A 50 0.98 25.54 -5.75
C TRP A 50 -0.40 25.20 -6.27
N ASN A 51 -0.45 24.85 -7.55
CA ASN A 51 -1.63 24.33 -8.21
C ASN A 51 -1.42 22.85 -8.51
N MET A 52 -2.16 21.99 -7.82
CA MET A 52 -1.98 20.54 -7.88
C MET A 52 -2.60 19.92 -9.15
N LYS A 53 -3.41 20.68 -9.89
CA LYS A 53 -4.04 20.24 -11.15
C LYS A 53 -3.00 19.95 -12.23
N PHE A 54 -2.03 20.84 -12.34
CA PHE A 54 -0.87 20.66 -13.21
C PHE A 54 0.22 20.07 -12.32
N LYS A 55 0.60 18.80 -12.52
CA LYS A 55 1.63 18.07 -11.75
C LYS A 55 3.04 18.68 -11.86
N LYS A 56 3.18 19.98 -11.63
CA LYS A 56 4.42 20.76 -11.62
C LYS A 56 4.90 20.83 -10.18
N THR A 57 6.21 20.71 -10.00
CA THR A 57 6.87 20.81 -8.70
C THR A 57 7.25 22.25 -8.32
N ILE A 58 6.90 23.23 -9.16
CA ILE A 58 7.25 24.64 -8.99
C ILE A 58 6.00 25.39 -8.51
N PRO A 59 6.11 26.30 -7.52
CA PRO A 59 5.00 27.16 -7.12
C PRO A 59 4.53 28.02 -8.30
N GLU A 60 3.21 28.21 -8.41
CA GLU A 60 2.60 29.07 -9.42
C GLU A 60 2.73 30.55 -9.05
N TYR A 61 2.59 30.86 -7.76
CA TYR A 61 2.76 32.22 -7.22
C TYR A 61 3.68 32.21 -6.01
N ILE A 62 4.50 33.26 -5.91
CA ILE A 62 5.40 33.53 -4.78
C ILE A 62 5.11 34.95 -4.32
N PHE A 63 4.75 35.10 -3.05
CA PHE A 63 4.53 36.40 -2.41
C PHE A 63 5.58 36.63 -1.33
N HIS A 64 6.00 37.89 -1.20
CA HIS A 64 7.03 38.31 -0.26
C HIS A 64 6.47 39.35 0.71
N CYS A 65 6.74 39.16 1.99
CA CYS A 65 6.36 40.05 3.08
C CYS A 65 7.61 40.49 3.85
N GLN A 66 7.64 41.75 4.28
CA GLN A 66 8.74 42.34 5.05
C GLN A 66 8.80 41.84 6.50
N SER A 67 7.85 41.02 6.92
CA SER A 67 7.74 40.51 8.29
C SER A 67 7.32 39.04 8.25
N SER A 68 7.72 38.28 9.26
CA SER A 68 7.40 36.86 9.41
C SER A 68 5.88 36.62 9.35
N VAL A 69 5.48 35.61 8.58
CA VAL A 69 4.08 35.23 8.35
C VAL A 69 3.75 34.06 9.28
N MET A 70 2.85 34.31 10.23
CA MET A 70 2.48 33.38 11.29
C MET A 70 1.33 32.45 10.87
N SER A 71 0.41 32.97 10.06
CA SER A 71 -0.72 32.23 9.52
C SER A 71 -1.10 32.81 8.17
N VAL A 72 -1.60 31.97 7.27
CA VAL A 72 -2.15 32.37 5.98
C VAL A 72 -3.60 31.87 5.94
N GLY A 73 -4.40 32.41 5.03
CA GLY A 73 -5.75 31.96 4.74
C GLY A 73 -6.18 32.42 3.34
N PHE A 74 -6.90 31.57 2.61
CA PHE A 74 -7.57 32.01 1.39
C PHE A 74 -8.81 32.84 1.74
N ALA A 75 -9.05 33.92 1.01
CA ALA A 75 -10.35 34.56 1.04
C ALA A 75 -11.36 33.67 0.32
N GLN A 76 -12.16 32.91 1.09
CA GLN A 76 -13.08 31.88 0.58
C GLN A 76 -13.99 32.36 -0.57
N PHE A 77 -14.35 33.64 -0.61
CA PHE A 77 -15.26 34.23 -1.60
C PHE A 77 -14.58 35.17 -2.60
N HIS A 78 -13.26 35.39 -2.50
CA HIS A 78 -12.50 36.25 -3.40
C HIS A 78 -11.29 35.48 -3.97
N PRO A 79 -11.39 34.93 -5.19
CA PRO A 79 -10.40 33.99 -5.73
C PRO A 79 -8.99 34.58 -5.90
N ASN A 80 -8.88 35.92 -6.00
CA ASN A 80 -7.62 36.62 -6.21
C ASN A 80 -7.04 37.22 -4.92
N LEU A 81 -7.65 36.97 -3.77
CA LEU A 81 -7.24 37.57 -2.50
C LEU A 81 -6.74 36.49 -1.54
N ILE A 82 -5.50 36.66 -1.09
CA ILE A 82 -4.88 35.86 -0.02
C ILE A 82 -4.65 36.80 1.16
N VAL A 83 -4.95 36.31 2.36
CA VAL A 83 -4.76 37.07 3.59
C VAL A 83 -3.73 36.35 4.45
N GLY A 84 -2.77 37.10 5.00
CA GLY A 84 -1.73 36.57 5.88
C GLY A 84 -1.62 37.40 7.15
N GLY A 85 -1.40 36.72 8.27
CA GLY A 85 -1.15 37.31 9.57
C GLY A 85 0.35 37.47 9.76
N THR A 86 0.80 38.70 9.87
CA THR A 86 2.22 39.01 10.06
C THR A 86 2.55 39.31 11.53
N TYR A 87 3.82 39.17 11.88
CA TYR A 87 4.34 39.62 13.16
C TYR A 87 4.89 41.05 13.04
N SER A 88 4.16 42.04 13.58
CA SER A 88 4.55 43.46 13.59
C SER A 88 4.95 44.01 14.97
N GLY A 89 5.17 43.12 15.95
CA GLY A 89 5.71 43.48 17.27
C GLY A 89 4.71 43.86 18.37
N GLN A 90 3.42 44.11 18.07
CA GLN A 90 2.40 44.36 19.10
C GLN A 90 1.64 43.10 19.53
N HIS A 91 1.08 42.33 18.59
CA HIS A 91 0.36 41.09 18.88
C HIS A 91 0.52 40.10 17.69
N PRO A 92 1.24 38.98 17.84
CA PRO A 92 1.39 38.00 16.75
C PRO A 92 0.04 37.37 16.41
N VAL A 93 -0.37 37.39 15.14
CA VAL A 93 -1.61 36.75 14.68
C VAL A 93 -1.38 35.24 14.50
N SER A 94 -1.86 34.46 15.47
CA SER A 94 -1.70 33.00 15.52
C SER A 94 -2.53 32.25 14.48
N SER A 95 -3.71 32.77 14.16
CA SER A 95 -4.65 32.10 13.26
C SER A 95 -5.59 33.10 12.60
N ILE A 96 -5.87 32.87 11.32
CA ILE A 96 -6.79 33.64 10.50
C ILE A 96 -7.85 32.71 9.96
N ASN A 97 -9.11 33.17 9.95
CA ASN A 97 -10.19 32.45 9.30
C ASN A 97 -11.17 33.46 8.68
N VAL A 98 -11.70 33.14 7.50
CA VAL A 98 -12.73 33.97 6.85
C VAL A 98 -14.08 33.33 7.16
N VAL A 99 -14.96 34.10 7.79
CA VAL A 99 -16.23 33.61 8.30
C VAL A 99 -17.37 34.43 7.71
N GLY A 100 -18.41 33.74 7.23
CA GLY A 100 -19.62 34.38 6.73
C GLY A 100 -20.14 33.75 5.44
N THR A 101 -20.91 34.55 4.71
CA THR A 101 -21.51 34.17 3.42
C THR A 101 -20.85 34.96 2.29
N GLN A 102 -21.09 34.58 1.04
CA GLN A 102 -20.53 35.27 -0.13
C GLN A 102 -20.80 36.78 -0.15
N ASN A 103 -21.95 37.22 0.37
CA ASN A 103 -22.36 38.63 0.35
C ASN A 103 -22.05 39.37 1.66
N ALA A 104 -21.60 38.65 2.70
CA ALA A 104 -21.31 39.20 4.02
C ALA A 104 -20.28 38.30 4.71
N ASN A 105 -19.00 38.61 4.49
CA ASN A 105 -17.85 37.88 4.99
C ASN A 105 -16.94 38.82 5.79
N ASN A 106 -16.56 38.36 6.98
CA ASN A 106 -15.60 39.05 7.82
C ASN A 106 -14.35 38.19 7.95
N LEU A 107 -13.21 38.87 8.02
CA LEU A 107 -11.94 38.26 8.34
C LEU A 107 -11.78 38.25 9.86
N VAL A 108 -11.58 37.08 10.44
CA VAL A 108 -11.40 36.93 11.88
C VAL A 108 -9.96 36.52 12.16
N THR A 109 -9.29 37.28 13.02
CA THR A 109 -7.90 37.03 13.43
C THR A 109 -7.84 36.75 14.92
N VAL A 110 -7.05 35.77 15.32
CA VAL A 110 -6.75 35.52 16.74
C VAL A 110 -5.27 35.69 16.99
N SER A 111 -4.94 36.53 17.96
CA SER A 111 -3.59 36.76 18.43
C SER A 111 -3.17 35.74 19.48
N THR A 112 -1.87 35.51 19.61
CA THR A 112 -1.28 34.56 20.56
C THR A 112 -1.60 34.87 22.03
N ASP A 113 -1.93 36.11 22.34
CA ASP A 113 -2.36 36.59 23.66
C ASP A 113 -3.87 36.46 23.89
N GLY A 114 -4.60 35.84 22.98
CA GLY A 114 -6.05 35.62 23.13
C GLY A 114 -6.90 36.85 22.77
N LYS A 115 -6.33 37.85 22.09
CA LYS A 115 -7.10 38.93 21.48
C LYS A 115 -7.64 38.50 20.12
N MET A 116 -8.93 38.62 19.93
CA MET A 116 -9.64 38.23 18.71
C MET A 116 -10.22 39.48 18.06
N CYS A 117 -9.95 39.68 16.78
CA CYS A 117 -10.40 40.86 16.03
C CYS A 117 -11.16 40.44 14.78
N SER A 118 -12.27 41.13 14.50
CA SER A 118 -13.03 41.01 13.25
C SER A 118 -12.69 42.19 12.36
N TRP A 119 -12.41 41.93 11.10
CA TRP A 119 -12.05 42.90 10.09
C TRP A 119 -13.00 42.77 8.91
N SER A 120 -13.35 43.91 8.31
CA SER A 120 -14.02 43.92 7.02
C SER A 120 -12.95 43.78 5.92
N LEU A 121 -13.22 42.95 4.92
CA LEU A 121 -12.31 42.80 3.77
C LEU A 121 -12.18 44.09 2.95
N ASP A 122 -13.17 44.99 3.03
CA ASP A 122 -13.16 46.29 2.34
C ASP A 122 -12.38 47.36 3.13
N MET A 123 -12.18 47.19 4.44
CA MET A 123 -11.51 48.16 5.31
C MET A 123 -10.60 47.47 6.33
N LEU A 124 -9.34 47.23 5.92
CA LEU A 124 -8.32 46.58 6.73
C LEU A 124 -7.48 47.54 7.59
N SER A 125 -7.78 48.84 7.57
CA SER A 125 -7.00 49.85 8.31
C SER A 125 -7.25 49.81 9.82
N LYS A 126 -8.43 49.37 10.26
CA LYS A 126 -8.82 49.21 11.67
C LYS A 126 -9.75 48.00 11.83
N PRO A 127 -9.66 47.27 12.97
CA PRO A 127 -10.60 46.20 13.24
C PRO A 127 -11.99 46.78 13.48
N GLN A 128 -13.02 46.10 12.97
CA GLN A 128 -14.43 46.47 13.13
C GLN A 128 -14.93 46.13 14.54
N ASP A 129 -14.47 45.00 15.08
CA ASP A 129 -14.78 44.56 16.43
C ASP A 129 -13.56 43.85 17.04
N SER A 130 -13.39 43.93 18.36
CA SER A 130 -12.29 43.29 19.08
C SER A 130 -12.75 42.76 20.42
N MET A 131 -12.40 41.51 20.70
CA MET A 131 -12.76 40.79 21.92
C MET A 131 -11.53 40.15 22.54
N GLU A 132 -11.37 40.27 23.86
CA GLU A 132 -10.31 39.58 24.61
C GLU A 132 -10.86 38.34 25.31
N LEU A 133 -10.18 37.20 25.11
CA LEU A 133 -10.58 35.91 25.65
C LEU A 133 -10.06 35.73 27.08
N TYR A 134 -10.91 36.05 28.05
CA TYR A 134 -10.63 35.79 29.47
C TYR A 134 -11.30 34.51 29.96
N TYR A 135 -10.54 33.64 30.62
CA TYR A 135 -11.10 32.58 31.46
C TYR A 135 -11.33 33.09 32.88
N ASN A 136 -12.57 32.94 33.35
CA ASN A 136 -12.98 33.30 34.72
C ASN A 136 -12.59 34.75 35.12
N LYS A 137 -12.67 35.70 34.18
CA LYS A 137 -12.47 37.15 34.36
C LYS A 137 -11.08 37.62 34.84
N SER A 138 -10.06 36.75 34.88
CA SER A 138 -8.72 37.17 35.34
C SER A 138 -7.55 36.51 34.61
N LYS A 139 -7.75 35.37 33.93
CA LYS A 139 -6.67 34.67 33.22
C LYS A 139 -6.81 34.89 31.71
N VAL A 140 -5.82 35.58 31.13
CA VAL A 140 -5.62 35.65 29.68
C VAL A 140 -5.22 34.27 29.18
N ILE A 141 -5.84 33.79 28.11
CA ILE A 141 -5.50 32.51 27.51
C ILE A 141 -4.61 32.74 26.30
N ALA A 142 -3.41 32.16 26.33
CA ALA A 142 -2.58 32.11 25.15
C ALA A 142 -3.15 31.11 24.15
N VAL A 143 -3.56 31.60 22.97
CA VAL A 143 -4.21 30.82 21.92
C VAL A 143 -3.19 30.43 20.85
N THR A 144 -3.25 29.19 20.42
CA THR A 144 -2.37 28.63 19.37
C THR A 144 -3.08 28.42 18.04
N GLY A 145 -4.40 28.30 18.05
CA GLY A 145 -5.19 28.08 16.85
C GLY A 145 -6.69 28.22 17.13
N MET A 146 -7.43 28.48 16.06
CA MET A 146 -8.88 28.69 16.08
C MET A 146 -9.55 27.89 14.96
N GLY A 147 -10.76 27.39 15.23
CA GLY A 147 -11.61 26.78 14.20
C GLY A 147 -13.09 27.12 14.41
N PHE A 148 -13.81 27.28 13.30
CA PHE A 148 -15.26 27.47 13.27
C PHE A 148 -15.94 26.17 12.80
N PRO A 149 -16.97 25.68 13.50
CA PRO A 149 -17.86 24.64 12.98
C PRO A 149 -18.59 25.12 11.71
N VAL A 150 -18.88 24.21 10.79
CA VAL A 150 -19.58 24.55 9.53
C VAL A 150 -20.93 25.17 9.81
N GLY A 151 -21.18 26.33 9.18
CA GLY A 151 -22.46 27.04 9.26
C GLY A 151 -22.65 27.88 10.53
N GLU A 152 -21.69 27.87 11.46
CA GLU A 152 -21.74 28.71 12.66
C GLU A 152 -20.75 29.88 12.55
N VAL A 153 -21.26 31.11 12.54
CA VAL A 153 -20.43 32.33 12.55
C VAL A 153 -20.09 32.77 13.98
N ASN A 154 -20.94 32.37 14.93
CA ASN A 154 -20.89 32.89 16.29
C ASN A 154 -20.11 32.01 17.27
N ASN A 155 -20.15 30.70 17.07
CA ASN A 155 -19.47 29.77 17.97
C ASN A 155 -18.16 29.33 17.33
N PHE A 156 -17.12 29.27 18.14
CA PHE A 156 -15.80 28.89 17.69
C PHE A 156 -15.07 28.12 18.78
N VAL A 157 -14.03 27.41 18.34
CA VAL A 157 -13.19 26.60 19.21
C VAL A 157 -11.76 27.14 19.13
N VAL A 158 -11.15 27.36 20.29
CA VAL A 158 -9.76 27.83 20.42
C VAL A 158 -8.93 26.82 21.21
N GLY A 159 -7.70 26.63 20.78
CA GLY A 159 -6.72 25.77 21.44
C GLY A 159 -5.76 26.62 22.24
N SER A 160 -5.41 26.18 23.45
CA SER A 160 -4.41 26.86 24.26
C SER A 160 -3.05 26.18 24.23
N THR A 161 -2.02 26.97 24.55
CA THR A 161 -0.66 26.48 24.81
C THR A 161 -0.60 25.50 25.99
N GLU A 162 -1.59 25.52 26.88
CA GLU A 162 -1.67 24.63 28.05
C GLU A 162 -2.26 23.25 27.71
N GLY A 163 -2.64 22.98 26.46
CA GLY A 163 -3.27 21.71 26.06
C GLY A 163 -4.77 21.62 26.37
N THR A 164 -5.39 22.75 26.70
CA THR A 164 -6.83 22.83 26.92
C THR A 164 -7.49 23.43 25.69
N VAL A 165 -8.63 22.87 25.28
CA VAL A 165 -9.42 23.39 24.18
C VAL A 165 -10.65 24.09 24.76
N TYR A 166 -10.94 25.30 24.31
CA TYR A 166 -12.07 26.10 24.76
C TYR A 166 -13.07 26.26 23.62
N ALA A 167 -14.36 26.10 23.91
CA ALA A 167 -15.42 26.55 23.01
C ALA A 167 -15.98 27.86 23.54
N ALA A 168 -16.07 28.85 22.66
CA ALA A 168 -16.50 30.20 22.96
C ALA A 168 -17.53 30.68 21.94
N SER A 169 -18.30 31.69 22.33
CA SER A 169 -19.21 32.39 21.43
C SER A 169 -18.82 33.86 21.35
N TRP A 170 -18.89 34.44 20.15
CA TRP A 170 -18.50 35.82 19.89
C TRP A 170 -19.52 36.82 20.43
N HIS A 171 -20.77 36.68 19.98
CA HIS A 171 -21.89 37.55 20.30
C HIS A 171 -22.94 36.84 21.15
N GLY A 172 -23.68 37.61 21.93
CA GLY A 172 -24.85 37.17 22.69
C GLY A 172 -24.65 37.11 24.21
N ILE A 173 -25.67 36.62 24.93
CA ILE A 173 -25.70 36.58 26.41
C ILE A 173 -24.61 35.66 26.99
N LYS A 174 -24.13 34.70 26.18
CA LYS A 174 -23.04 33.77 26.50
C LYS A 174 -21.75 34.11 25.74
N ALA A 175 -21.54 35.38 25.42
CA ALA A 175 -20.29 35.83 24.82
C ALA A 175 -19.11 35.52 25.75
N GLY A 176 -18.08 34.90 25.20
CA GLY A 176 -16.91 34.42 25.92
C GLY A 176 -16.85 32.91 26.00
N ILE A 177 -16.00 32.41 26.90
CA ILE A 177 -15.70 30.98 27.01
C ILE A 177 -16.86 30.24 27.66
N ASN A 178 -17.48 29.35 26.89
CA ASN A 178 -18.64 28.58 27.30
C ASN A 178 -18.27 27.21 27.86
N ARG A 179 -17.27 26.55 27.26
CA ARG A 179 -16.91 25.18 27.61
C ARG A 179 -15.41 24.96 27.52
N MET A 180 -14.93 24.06 28.36
CA MET A 180 -13.53 23.68 28.45
C MET A 180 -13.38 22.17 28.28
N PHE A 181 -12.48 21.76 27.40
CA PHE A 181 -12.12 20.38 27.11
C PHE A 181 -10.67 20.15 27.54
N LYS A 182 -10.50 19.50 28.69
CA LYS A 182 -9.19 19.10 29.19
C LYS A 182 -8.89 17.69 28.72
N GLY A 183 -7.71 17.49 28.13
CA GLY A 183 -7.24 16.15 27.86
C GLY A 183 -5.88 16.06 27.20
N HIS A 184 -5.40 17.07 26.48
CA HIS A 184 -4.02 17.05 25.98
C HIS A 184 -3.02 17.35 27.10
N GLN A 185 -1.83 16.76 27.00
CA GLN A 185 -0.73 16.93 27.95
C GLN A 185 0.30 17.97 27.48
N GLY A 186 0.15 18.49 26.26
CA GLY A 186 0.99 19.54 25.71
C GLY A 186 0.19 20.55 24.89
N PRO A 187 0.83 21.62 24.38
CA PRO A 187 0.19 22.65 23.57
C PRO A 187 -0.63 22.06 22.42
N VAL A 188 -1.82 22.61 22.20
CA VAL A 188 -2.62 22.27 21.01
C VAL A 188 -1.97 22.97 19.81
N THR A 189 -1.68 22.23 18.75
CA THR A 189 -0.98 22.76 17.57
C THR A 189 -1.88 22.89 16.34
N GLY A 190 -3.02 22.22 16.34
CA GLY A 190 -3.94 22.24 15.21
C GLY A 190 -5.36 21.90 15.65
N ILE A 191 -6.32 22.56 15.03
CA ILE A 191 -7.76 22.36 15.25
C ILE A 191 -8.42 22.26 13.88
N SER A 192 -9.20 21.22 13.68
CA SER A 192 -9.97 21.04 12.45
C SER A 192 -11.40 20.65 12.79
N CYS A 193 -12.35 21.42 12.28
CA CYS A 193 -13.77 21.10 12.41
C CYS A 193 -14.20 20.23 11.24
N HIS A 194 -15.19 19.36 11.47
CA HIS A 194 -15.70 18.49 10.42
C HIS A 194 -16.46 19.29 9.36
N ASN A 195 -15.97 19.26 8.12
CA ASN A 195 -16.46 20.12 7.05
C ASN A 195 -17.53 19.51 6.11
N ALA A 196 -17.87 18.22 6.25
CA ALA A 196 -18.78 17.57 5.30
C ALA A 196 -20.25 17.62 5.74
N VAL A 197 -21.12 18.14 4.86
CA VAL A 197 -22.57 18.09 5.01
C VAL A 197 -23.08 16.80 4.37
N GLY A 198 -23.23 15.75 5.18
CA GLY A 198 -23.77 14.46 4.76
C GLY A 198 -25.21 14.22 5.25
N PRO A 199 -25.83 13.08 4.92
CA PRO A 199 -27.14 12.69 5.46
C PRO A 199 -27.15 12.51 6.99
N ILE A 200 -25.98 12.51 7.63
CA ILE A 200 -25.80 12.47 9.08
C ILE A 200 -25.02 13.72 9.49
N ASP A 201 -25.59 14.50 10.42
CA ASP A 201 -25.00 15.73 10.92
C ASP A 201 -23.85 15.47 11.91
N PHE A 202 -22.62 15.69 11.46
CA PHE A 202 -21.39 15.62 12.25
C PHE A 202 -20.75 17.00 12.52
N SER A 203 -21.46 18.10 12.26
CA SER A 203 -20.99 19.49 12.48
C SER A 203 -20.44 19.75 13.89
N ASN A 204 -20.91 18.97 14.86
CA ASN A 204 -20.56 19.09 16.27
C ASN A 204 -19.22 18.44 16.63
N LEU A 205 -18.54 17.79 15.68
CA LEU A 205 -17.29 17.09 15.89
C LEU A 205 -16.11 17.91 15.39
N PHE A 206 -15.05 17.96 16.20
CA PHE A 206 -13.79 18.60 15.85
C PHE A 206 -12.61 17.78 16.35
N THR A 207 -11.51 17.83 15.62
CA THR A 207 -10.25 17.18 15.98
C THR A 207 -9.24 18.21 16.44
N THR A 208 -8.40 17.81 17.40
CA THR A 208 -7.27 18.61 17.83
C THR A 208 -6.00 17.77 17.85
N SER A 209 -4.92 18.33 17.32
CA SER A 209 -3.56 17.78 17.41
C SER A 209 -2.79 18.52 18.49
N SER A 210 -1.90 17.81 19.18
CA SER A 210 -1.08 18.38 20.25
C SER A 210 0.36 17.88 20.18
N PHE A 211 1.25 18.65 20.82
CA PHE A 211 2.65 18.31 20.99
C PHE A 211 2.89 17.05 21.86
N ASP A 212 1.84 16.53 22.51
CA ASP A 212 1.86 15.23 23.20
C ASP A 212 1.82 14.02 22.24
N TRP A 213 1.96 14.26 20.93
CA TRP A 213 1.88 13.28 19.84
C TRP A 213 0.54 12.57 19.75
N THR A 214 -0.53 13.19 20.25
CA THR A 214 -1.88 12.66 20.15
C THR A 214 -2.79 13.55 19.30
N VAL A 215 -3.73 12.90 18.61
CA VAL A 215 -4.87 13.56 17.97
C VAL A 215 -6.13 13.08 18.68
N LYS A 216 -6.96 14.01 19.15
CA LYS A 216 -8.20 13.70 19.86
C LYS A 216 -9.40 14.23 19.09
N LEU A 217 -10.48 13.46 19.14
CA LEU A 217 -11.78 13.83 18.58
C LEU A 217 -12.69 14.27 19.73
N TRP A 218 -13.29 15.43 19.57
CA TRP A 218 -14.16 16.07 20.56
C TRP A 218 -15.54 16.31 19.99
N SER A 219 -16.51 16.52 20.88
CA SER A 219 -17.86 16.92 20.50
C SER A 219 -18.33 18.13 21.30
N THR A 220 -18.90 19.12 20.60
CA THR A 220 -19.52 20.31 21.20
C THR A 220 -20.84 19.97 21.90
N LYS A 221 -21.52 18.88 21.53
CA LYS A 221 -22.74 18.39 22.20
C LYS A 221 -22.41 17.83 23.59
N THR A 222 -23.29 18.08 24.56
CA THR A 222 -23.26 17.45 25.88
C THR A 222 -23.98 16.10 25.79
N PHE A 223 -23.29 15.01 26.10
CA PHE A 223 -23.98 13.75 26.39
C PHE A 223 -24.63 13.88 27.78
N THR A 224 -25.88 14.37 27.83
CA THR A 224 -26.73 14.34 29.03
C THR A 224 -27.39 12.97 29.22
N GLY A 225 -26.69 11.90 28.84
CA GLY A 225 -27.09 10.52 29.07
C GLY A 225 -25.99 9.84 29.86
N VAL A 226 -26.37 9.20 30.96
CA VAL A 226 -25.52 8.27 31.71
C VAL A 226 -24.78 7.40 30.70
N VAL A 227 -23.48 7.66 30.54
CA VAL A 227 -22.61 6.81 29.74
C VAL A 227 -22.45 5.53 30.54
N THR A 228 -23.42 4.61 30.44
CA THR A 228 -23.06 3.20 30.55
C THR A 228 -22.09 2.98 29.42
N ASN A 229 -20.80 2.98 29.74
CA ASN A 229 -19.73 2.63 28.83
C ASN A 229 -20.06 1.26 28.22
N MET A 230 -20.74 1.24 27.07
CA MET A 230 -20.76 0.10 26.16
C MET A 230 -19.51 0.13 25.27
N VAL A 231 -18.36 0.41 25.89
CA VAL A 231 -17.12 -0.16 25.39
C VAL A 231 -17.20 -1.61 25.83
N ARG A 232 -17.15 -2.58 24.88
CA ARG A 232 -16.96 -3.99 25.25
C ARG A 232 -15.77 -4.04 26.20
N SER A 233 -16.02 -4.30 27.47
CA SER A 233 -14.97 -4.30 28.49
C SER A 233 -13.86 -5.23 28.02
N ARG A 234 -12.63 -4.74 28.04
CA ARG A 234 -11.42 -5.52 27.76
C ARG A 234 -11.54 -6.88 28.45
N GLU A 235 -11.40 -7.95 27.68
CA GLU A 235 -11.61 -9.29 28.20
C GLU A 235 -10.70 -9.58 29.41
N TRP A 236 -11.23 -10.28 30.42
CA TRP A 236 -10.45 -10.65 31.61
C TRP A 236 -9.24 -11.51 31.24
N SER A 237 -8.10 -11.22 31.86
CA SER A 237 -6.84 -11.91 31.60
C SER A 237 -6.93 -13.42 31.86
N ARG A 238 -6.09 -14.21 31.17
CA ARG A 238 -5.99 -15.66 31.40
C ARG A 238 -5.74 -15.98 32.87
N LYS A 239 -4.78 -15.28 33.49
CA LYS A 239 -4.41 -15.42 34.91
C LYS A 239 -5.60 -15.20 35.84
N THR A 240 -6.42 -14.19 35.57
CA THR A 240 -7.62 -13.91 36.36
C THR A 240 -8.67 -15.02 36.24
N ARG A 241 -8.85 -15.59 35.04
CA ARG A 241 -9.78 -16.73 34.82
C ARG A 241 -9.29 -18.01 35.50
N GLU A 242 -7.97 -18.26 35.50
CA GLU A 242 -7.35 -19.38 36.21
C GLU A 242 -7.52 -19.26 37.73
N GLN A 243 -7.38 -18.04 38.27
CA GLN A 243 -7.65 -17.76 39.68
C GLN A 243 -9.10 -18.03 40.06
N VAL A 244 -10.07 -17.64 39.22
CA VAL A 244 -11.50 -17.96 39.41
C VAL A 244 -11.71 -19.48 39.50
N ILE A 245 -11.10 -20.25 38.60
CA ILE A 245 -11.23 -21.72 38.56
C ILE A 245 -10.58 -22.35 39.79
N THR A 246 -9.40 -21.90 40.18
CA THR A 246 -8.70 -22.37 41.39
C THR A 246 -9.53 -22.10 42.65
N LEU A 247 -10.09 -20.90 42.79
CA LEU A 247 -10.95 -20.55 43.93
C LEU A 247 -12.27 -21.34 43.95
N HIS A 248 -12.82 -21.67 42.77
CA HIS A 248 -13.99 -22.54 42.65
C HIS A 248 -13.68 -23.99 43.03
N ARG A 249 -12.53 -24.54 42.60
CA ARG A 249 -12.06 -25.88 42.99
C ARG A 249 -11.84 -26.01 44.50
N LYS A 250 -11.44 -24.92 45.17
CA LYS A 250 -11.34 -24.82 46.64
C LYS A 250 -12.70 -24.75 47.36
N GLY A 251 -13.82 -24.90 46.65
CA GLY A 251 -15.16 -24.94 47.25
C GLY A 251 -15.77 -23.57 47.60
N ASN A 252 -15.14 -22.45 47.19
CA ASN A 252 -15.70 -21.13 47.47
C ASN A 252 -16.94 -20.84 46.58
N GLY A 253 -18.00 -20.32 47.21
CA GLY A 253 -19.21 -19.89 46.50
C GLY A 253 -18.99 -18.63 45.64
N TYR A 254 -19.80 -18.47 44.59
CA TYR A 254 -19.61 -17.40 43.59
C TYR A 254 -19.61 -15.98 44.15
N LYS A 255 -20.41 -15.71 45.20
CA LYS A 255 -20.44 -14.40 45.88
C LYS A 255 -19.11 -14.08 46.59
N LYS A 256 -18.45 -15.08 47.16
CA LYS A 256 -17.16 -14.93 47.87
C LYS A 256 -16.03 -14.68 46.88
N ILE A 257 -16.04 -15.39 45.74
CA ILE A 257 -15.09 -15.19 44.64
C ILE A 257 -15.27 -13.80 44.00
N ALA A 258 -16.52 -13.36 43.81
CA ALA A 258 -16.84 -12.04 43.26
C ALA A 258 -16.24 -10.91 44.10
N LYS A 259 -16.41 -10.97 45.43
CA LYS A 259 -15.84 -9.99 46.36
C LYS A 259 -14.31 -10.02 46.39
N MET A 260 -13.71 -11.21 46.34
CA MET A 260 -12.25 -11.38 46.43
C MET A 260 -11.49 -10.89 45.18
N LEU A 261 -12.07 -11.09 43.99
CA LEU A 261 -11.44 -10.74 42.72
C LEU A 261 -11.97 -9.44 42.10
N ASN A 262 -12.98 -8.81 42.71
CA ASN A 262 -13.69 -7.65 42.17
C ASN A 262 -14.24 -7.88 40.74
N ILE A 263 -14.85 -9.06 40.52
CA ILE A 263 -15.43 -9.46 39.24
C ILE A 263 -16.94 -9.67 39.44
N PRO A 264 -17.79 -9.19 38.51
CA PRO A 264 -19.23 -9.45 38.57
C PRO A 264 -19.55 -10.95 38.68
N ARG A 265 -20.51 -11.29 39.54
CA ARG A 265 -20.90 -12.68 39.83
C ARG A 265 -21.31 -13.45 38.58
N ASP A 266 -21.99 -12.80 37.64
CA ASP A 266 -22.46 -13.46 36.41
C ASP A 266 -21.32 -13.79 35.45
N THR A 267 -20.26 -12.97 35.43
CA THR A 267 -19.02 -13.25 34.70
C THR A 267 -18.32 -14.48 35.27
N ILE A 268 -18.25 -14.62 36.60
CA ILE A 268 -17.71 -15.81 37.26
C ILE A 268 -18.55 -17.06 36.89
N GLY A 269 -19.88 -16.93 36.90
CA GLY A 269 -20.78 -18.01 36.46
C GLY A 269 -20.54 -18.42 35.01
N SER A 270 -20.34 -17.45 34.12
CA SER A 270 -20.03 -17.69 32.70
C SER A 270 -18.68 -18.39 32.51
N ILE A 271 -17.63 -17.95 33.22
CA ILE A 271 -16.29 -18.56 33.19
C ILE A 271 -16.35 -20.03 33.65
N ILE A 272 -17.03 -20.30 34.78
CA ILE A 272 -17.13 -21.66 35.33
C ILE A 272 -17.97 -22.56 34.43
N ARG A 273 -19.09 -22.05 33.88
CA ARG A 273 -19.92 -22.82 32.93
C ARG A 273 -19.13 -23.20 31.68
N LYS A 274 -18.36 -22.25 31.14
CA LYS A 274 -17.47 -22.50 30.01
C LYS A 274 -16.39 -23.53 30.35
N PHE A 275 -15.76 -23.41 31.52
CA PHE A 275 -14.74 -24.34 31.98
C PHE A 275 -15.28 -25.77 32.17
N LYS A 276 -16.48 -25.92 32.76
CA LYS A 276 -17.14 -27.23 32.90
C LYS A 276 -17.49 -27.86 31.56
N ALA A 277 -17.92 -27.06 30.58
CA ALA A 277 -18.33 -27.57 29.27
C ALA A 277 -17.15 -27.92 28.32
N LYS A 278 -16.03 -27.19 28.39
CA LYS A 278 -14.94 -27.28 27.41
C LYS A 278 -13.57 -27.60 28.00
N GLY A 279 -13.43 -27.59 29.32
CA GLY A 279 -12.16 -27.85 30.01
C GLY A 279 -11.08 -26.79 29.83
N THR A 280 -11.34 -25.71 29.08
CA THR A 280 -10.34 -24.69 28.72
C THR A 280 -10.60 -23.35 29.37
N VAL A 281 -9.50 -22.69 29.77
CA VAL A 281 -9.51 -21.32 30.34
C VAL A 281 -9.30 -20.26 29.25
N GLU A 282 -8.77 -20.69 28.10
CA GLU A 282 -8.46 -19.84 26.96
C GLU A 282 -9.71 -19.26 26.30
N THR A 283 -9.54 -18.11 25.65
CA THR A 283 -10.56 -17.54 24.78
C THR A 283 -10.79 -18.49 23.61
N LEU A 284 -12.06 -18.70 23.28
CA LEU A 284 -12.35 -19.42 22.05
C LEU A 284 -12.32 -18.39 20.92
N PRO A 285 -11.81 -18.76 19.74
CA PRO A 285 -11.96 -17.92 18.58
C PRO A 285 -13.45 -17.61 18.40
N GLY A 286 -13.76 -16.33 18.28
CA GLY A 286 -15.11 -15.90 17.95
C GLY A 286 -15.54 -16.47 16.59
N ARG A 287 -16.84 -16.41 16.29
CA ARG A 287 -17.37 -16.84 14.98
C ARG A 287 -16.79 -16.05 13.79
N GLY A 288 -16.06 -14.97 14.05
CA GLY A 288 -15.49 -14.09 13.04
C GLY A 288 -16.57 -13.34 12.25
N ARG A 289 -16.12 -12.53 11.30
CA ARG A 289 -17.03 -11.92 10.32
C ARG A 289 -17.56 -13.01 9.40
N LYS A 290 -18.89 -13.03 9.16
CA LYS A 290 -19.48 -13.93 8.15
C LYS A 290 -18.80 -13.71 6.81
N LYS A 291 -18.39 -14.80 6.14
CA LYS A 291 -17.78 -14.74 4.80
C LYS A 291 -18.83 -14.22 3.81
N MET A 292 -18.42 -13.34 2.90
CA MET A 292 -19.32 -12.82 1.84
C MET A 292 -19.64 -13.89 0.80
N LEU A 293 -18.67 -14.73 0.44
CA LEU A 293 -18.89 -15.84 -0.48
C LEU A 293 -19.51 -17.02 0.28
N THR A 294 -20.67 -17.46 -0.20
CA THR A 294 -21.35 -18.67 0.28
C THR A 294 -20.62 -19.93 -0.22
N SER A 295 -20.83 -21.06 0.46
CA SER A 295 -20.24 -22.35 0.03
C SER A 295 -20.64 -22.75 -1.39
N THR A 296 -21.86 -22.40 -1.81
CA THR A 296 -22.36 -22.62 -3.18
C THR A 296 -21.57 -21.81 -4.21
N ALA A 297 -21.32 -20.53 -3.93
CA ALA A 297 -20.53 -19.66 -4.81
C ALA A 297 -19.08 -20.15 -4.93
N VAL A 298 -18.47 -20.60 -3.82
CA VAL A 298 -17.12 -21.18 -3.83
C VAL A 298 -17.07 -22.45 -4.70
N ARG A 299 -18.08 -23.32 -4.60
CA ARG A 299 -18.18 -24.53 -5.44
C ARG A 299 -18.32 -24.21 -6.92
N TYR A 300 -19.11 -23.18 -7.25
CA TYR A 300 -19.23 -22.69 -8.63
C TYR A 300 -17.88 -22.21 -9.17
N LEU A 301 -17.18 -21.36 -8.42
CA LEU A 301 -15.85 -20.85 -8.80
C LEU A 301 -14.86 -21.98 -9.04
N LYS A 302 -14.82 -22.99 -8.16
CA LYS A 302 -13.95 -24.15 -8.31
C LYS A 302 -14.21 -24.90 -9.62
N ARG A 303 -15.48 -25.22 -9.90
CA ARG A 303 -15.89 -25.90 -11.14
C ARG A 303 -15.54 -25.08 -12.39
N ARG A 304 -15.72 -23.76 -12.32
CA ARG A 304 -15.42 -22.83 -13.42
C ARG A 304 -13.93 -22.80 -13.76
N VAL A 305 -13.07 -22.78 -12.73
CA VAL A 305 -11.61 -22.81 -12.89
C VAL A 305 -11.12 -24.19 -13.36
N GLU A 306 -11.70 -25.29 -12.88
CA GLU A 306 -11.37 -26.64 -13.35
C GLU A 306 -11.71 -26.83 -14.83
N LYS A 307 -12.88 -26.33 -15.28
CA LYS A 307 -13.28 -26.40 -16.70
C LYS A 307 -12.43 -25.50 -17.60
N SER A 308 -11.96 -24.37 -17.07
CA SER A 308 -11.19 -23.39 -17.85
C SER A 308 -10.07 -22.78 -17.00
N PRO A 309 -8.89 -23.42 -16.95
CA PRO A 309 -7.79 -23.00 -16.06
C PRO A 309 -7.16 -21.63 -16.37
N ARG A 310 -7.51 -21.02 -17.51
CA ARG A 310 -7.00 -19.71 -17.95
C ARG A 310 -7.90 -18.53 -17.59
N VAL A 311 -9.07 -18.78 -17.00
CA VAL A 311 -10.04 -17.74 -16.64
C VAL A 311 -9.42 -16.78 -15.63
N THR A 312 -9.63 -15.48 -15.86
CA THR A 312 -9.11 -14.45 -14.98
C THR A 312 -9.99 -14.24 -13.76
N ALA A 313 -9.42 -13.74 -12.66
CA ALA A 313 -10.20 -13.41 -11.46
C ALA A 313 -11.25 -12.30 -11.71
N GLU A 314 -11.08 -11.52 -12.78
CA GLU A 314 -12.00 -10.47 -13.19
C GLU A 314 -13.20 -11.03 -13.95
N GLU A 315 -12.98 -12.00 -14.84
CA GLU A 315 -14.06 -12.77 -15.47
C GLU A 315 -14.90 -13.51 -14.40
N LEU A 316 -14.25 -14.15 -13.43
CA LEU A 316 -14.96 -14.79 -12.31
C LEU A 316 -15.75 -13.79 -11.46
N ARG A 317 -15.29 -12.53 -11.38
CA ARG A 317 -16.01 -11.47 -10.68
C ARG A 317 -17.27 -11.08 -11.43
N LYS A 318 -17.17 -10.96 -12.76
CA LYS A 318 -18.30 -10.66 -13.64
C LYS A 318 -19.35 -11.78 -13.59
N ASP A 319 -18.92 -13.04 -13.66
CA ASP A 319 -19.80 -14.21 -13.52
C ASP A 319 -20.59 -14.18 -12.19
N LEU A 320 -20.00 -13.63 -11.11
CA LEU A 320 -20.66 -13.52 -9.80
C LEU A 320 -21.52 -12.27 -9.65
N SER A 321 -21.17 -11.15 -10.30
CA SER A 321 -22.02 -9.96 -10.33
C SER A 321 -23.33 -10.23 -11.05
N ASP A 322 -23.29 -11.04 -12.11
CA ASP A 322 -24.49 -11.44 -12.87
C ASP A 322 -25.47 -12.27 -12.02
N VAL A 323 -24.97 -12.94 -10.97
CA VAL A 323 -25.76 -13.71 -9.98
C VAL A 323 -26.17 -12.84 -8.77
N GLY A 324 -25.79 -11.55 -8.75
CA GLY A 324 -26.12 -10.61 -7.68
C GLY A 324 -25.19 -10.67 -6.46
N THR A 325 -23.99 -11.26 -6.59
CA THR A 325 -22.97 -11.27 -5.52
C THR A 325 -21.81 -10.34 -5.88
N GLU A 326 -21.83 -9.13 -5.33
CA GLU A 326 -20.74 -8.18 -5.51
C GLU A 326 -19.55 -8.49 -4.58
N VAL A 327 -18.42 -8.86 -5.19
CA VAL A 327 -17.16 -9.14 -4.49
C VAL A 327 -15.99 -8.55 -5.25
N SER A 328 -14.91 -8.20 -4.56
CA SER A 328 -13.67 -7.78 -5.23
C SER A 328 -12.95 -8.99 -5.85
N ALA A 329 -12.24 -8.76 -6.96
CA ALA A 329 -11.40 -9.80 -7.58
C ALA A 329 -10.35 -10.37 -6.60
N GLN A 330 -9.88 -9.57 -5.64
CA GLN A 330 -8.97 -10.03 -4.58
C GLN A 330 -9.63 -11.05 -3.64
N THR A 331 -10.93 -10.87 -3.34
CA THR A 331 -11.69 -11.81 -2.51
C THR A 331 -11.79 -13.18 -3.19
N ILE A 332 -12.02 -13.18 -4.51
CA ILE A 332 -12.03 -14.41 -5.33
C ILE A 332 -10.66 -15.09 -5.30
N ARG A 333 -9.56 -14.35 -5.55
CA ARG A 333 -8.19 -14.91 -5.51
C ARG A 333 -7.84 -15.51 -4.15
N ARG A 334 -8.19 -14.85 -3.04
CA ARG A 334 -7.96 -15.36 -1.67
C ARG A 334 -8.75 -16.64 -1.43
N THR A 335 -10.00 -16.67 -1.87
CA THR A 335 -10.88 -17.83 -1.70
C THR A 335 -10.37 -19.02 -2.49
N LEU A 336 -10.00 -18.84 -3.77
CA LEU A 336 -9.41 -19.90 -4.58
C LEU A 336 -8.10 -20.43 -3.98
N ARG A 337 -7.25 -19.55 -3.45
CA ARG A 337 -6.01 -19.96 -2.76
C ARG A 337 -6.29 -20.80 -1.51
N ASN A 338 -7.30 -20.43 -0.72
CA ASN A 338 -7.70 -21.21 0.45
C ASN A 338 -8.26 -22.58 0.08
N GLU A 339 -8.84 -22.71 -1.12
CA GLU A 339 -9.28 -23.98 -1.70
C GLU A 339 -8.16 -24.77 -2.41
N GLY A 340 -6.89 -24.31 -2.31
CA GLY A 340 -5.72 -24.99 -2.89
C GLY A 340 -5.48 -24.70 -4.38
N LEU A 341 -6.25 -23.80 -5.00
CA LEU A 341 -6.07 -23.40 -6.39
C LEU A 341 -5.11 -22.22 -6.49
N HIS A 342 -3.95 -22.44 -7.11
CA HIS A 342 -2.92 -21.44 -7.29
C HIS A 342 -2.73 -21.08 -8.76
N ALA A 343 -2.65 -19.78 -9.04
CA ALA A 343 -2.24 -19.30 -10.35
C ALA A 343 -0.79 -19.72 -10.66
N ARG A 344 -0.56 -20.17 -11.90
CA ARG A 344 0.75 -20.54 -12.43
C ARG A 344 0.86 -20.05 -13.87
N THR A 345 2.08 -19.73 -14.29
CA THR A 345 2.35 -19.40 -15.69
C THR A 345 2.46 -20.69 -16.50
N PRO A 346 1.69 -20.84 -17.59
CA PRO A 346 1.82 -22.01 -18.45
C PRO A 346 3.21 -22.07 -19.07
N ARG A 347 3.81 -23.26 -19.12
CA ARG A 347 5.09 -23.49 -19.80
C ARG A 347 4.92 -23.20 -21.29
N ARG A 348 5.83 -22.43 -21.89
CA ARG A 348 5.88 -22.23 -23.35
C ARG A 348 6.27 -23.56 -23.99
N THR A 349 5.42 -24.08 -24.88
CA THR A 349 5.64 -25.33 -25.59
C THR A 349 5.39 -25.12 -27.08
N PRO A 350 6.16 -25.77 -27.98
CA PRO A 350 5.90 -25.69 -29.40
C PRO A 350 4.51 -26.24 -29.74
N LEU A 351 3.84 -25.64 -30.73
CA LEU A 351 2.55 -26.09 -31.20
C LEU A 351 2.71 -27.37 -32.03
N LEU A 352 2.27 -28.51 -31.51
CA LEU A 352 2.39 -29.80 -32.20
C LEU A 352 1.17 -30.11 -33.07
N SER A 353 1.41 -30.32 -34.36
CA SER A 353 0.40 -30.86 -35.28
C SER A 353 0.03 -32.32 -34.92
N PRO A 354 -1.15 -32.82 -35.33
CA PRO A 354 -1.53 -34.22 -35.12
C PRO A 354 -0.52 -35.22 -35.70
N LYS A 355 0.06 -34.90 -36.86
CA LYS A 355 1.13 -35.70 -37.50
C LYS A 355 2.36 -35.77 -36.60
N ASN A 356 2.81 -34.64 -36.05
CA ASN A 356 3.97 -34.58 -35.17
C ASN A 356 3.72 -35.39 -33.88
N LYS A 357 2.51 -35.30 -33.30
CA LYS A 357 2.13 -36.09 -32.13
C LYS A 357 2.24 -37.60 -32.38
N LYS A 358 1.74 -38.08 -33.53
CA LYS A 358 1.82 -39.50 -33.91
C LYS A 358 3.27 -39.96 -34.07
N SER A 359 4.08 -39.20 -34.80
CA SER A 359 5.50 -39.52 -34.99
C SER A 359 6.28 -39.53 -33.67
N ARG A 360 6.00 -38.57 -32.78
CA ARG A 360 6.62 -38.52 -31.44
C ARG A 360 6.24 -39.70 -30.57
N LEU A 361 4.97 -40.09 -30.58
CA LEU A 361 4.50 -41.25 -29.81
C LEU A 361 5.12 -42.55 -30.34
N GLN A 362 5.19 -42.73 -31.66
CA GLN A 362 5.83 -43.89 -32.26
C GLN A 362 7.31 -43.96 -31.92
N TYR A 363 8.01 -42.82 -32.00
CA TYR A 363 9.40 -42.70 -31.59
C TYR A 363 9.60 -43.13 -30.12
N ALA A 364 8.81 -42.56 -29.21
CA ALA A 364 8.88 -42.89 -27.79
C ALA A 364 8.65 -44.40 -27.54
N LYS A 365 7.67 -45.02 -28.20
CA LYS A 365 7.39 -46.45 -28.08
C LYS A 365 8.54 -47.34 -28.53
N ILE A 366 9.24 -46.98 -29.60
CA ILE A 366 10.39 -47.75 -30.13
C ILE A 366 11.60 -47.66 -29.17
N HIS A 367 11.71 -46.55 -28.45
CA HIS A 367 12.91 -46.17 -27.71
C HIS A 367 12.77 -46.27 -26.18
N VAL A 368 11.58 -46.54 -25.65
CA VAL A 368 11.33 -46.62 -24.19
C VAL A 368 12.08 -47.78 -23.53
N ASP A 369 12.22 -48.91 -24.22
CA ASP A 369 12.88 -50.12 -23.69
C ASP A 369 14.40 -50.14 -23.95
N LYS A 370 14.96 -49.08 -24.53
CA LYS A 370 16.41 -49.01 -24.79
C LYS A 370 17.15 -48.81 -23.46
N PRO A 371 18.25 -49.55 -23.22
CA PRO A 371 19.02 -49.40 -21.99
C PRO A 371 19.68 -48.01 -21.93
N GLN A 372 19.90 -47.50 -20.72
CA GLN A 372 20.49 -46.17 -20.49
C GLN A 372 21.84 -45.96 -21.23
N LYS A 373 22.66 -47.02 -21.31
CA LYS A 373 23.92 -47.04 -22.09
C LYS A 373 23.76 -46.69 -23.58
N PHE A 374 22.57 -46.85 -24.15
CA PHE A 374 22.27 -46.42 -25.52
C PHE A 374 22.29 -44.89 -25.67
N TRP A 375 22.00 -44.15 -24.60
CA TRP A 375 21.93 -42.69 -24.57
C TRP A 375 23.18 -42.04 -23.96
N ASP A 376 23.92 -42.76 -23.11
CA ASP A 376 25.08 -42.26 -22.36
C ASP A 376 26.36 -42.17 -23.22
N SER A 377 26.32 -41.45 -24.34
CA SER A 377 27.47 -41.30 -25.23
C SER A 377 27.46 -39.94 -25.90
N THR A 378 28.45 -39.12 -25.58
CA THR A 378 28.62 -37.77 -26.16
C THR A 378 29.91 -37.70 -26.96
N GLY A 379 29.82 -37.11 -28.16
CA GLY A 379 30.99 -36.85 -28.99
C GLY A 379 31.86 -35.73 -28.42
N LYS A 380 33.06 -35.57 -28.99
CA LYS A 380 33.96 -34.46 -28.66
C LYS A 380 33.31 -33.11 -29.03
N LEU A 381 33.38 -32.14 -28.12
CA LEU A 381 32.98 -30.76 -28.39
C LEU A 381 33.97 -30.11 -29.37
N GLN A 382 33.47 -29.45 -30.42
CA GLN A 382 34.28 -28.76 -31.41
C GLN A 382 33.75 -27.34 -31.62
N ARG A 383 34.65 -26.34 -31.51
CA ARG A 383 34.33 -24.94 -31.79
C ARG A 383 34.27 -24.71 -33.30
N VAL A 384 33.23 -24.00 -33.75
CA VAL A 384 33.09 -23.50 -35.12
C VAL A 384 33.17 -21.98 -35.12
N GLN A 385 34.03 -21.40 -35.97
CA GLN A 385 34.30 -19.96 -35.98
C GLN A 385 33.24 -19.13 -36.75
N SER A 386 32.46 -19.76 -37.62
CA SER A 386 31.48 -19.09 -38.50
C SER A 386 30.15 -19.84 -38.55
N THR A 387 29.17 -19.30 -39.29
CA THR A 387 27.90 -19.99 -39.51
C THR A 387 28.12 -21.25 -40.34
N MET A 388 27.91 -22.40 -39.70
CA MET A 388 28.19 -23.71 -40.28
C MET A 388 27.34 -24.00 -41.53
N ASN A 389 28.02 -24.31 -42.64
CA ASN A 389 27.39 -24.79 -43.87
C ASN A 389 27.36 -26.34 -43.94
N SER A 390 26.71 -26.90 -44.97
CA SER A 390 26.60 -28.37 -45.11
C SER A 390 27.92 -29.09 -45.40
N LEU A 391 28.89 -28.44 -46.05
CA LEU A 391 30.20 -29.03 -46.37
C LEU A 391 31.12 -29.02 -45.14
N GLN A 392 31.20 -27.89 -44.45
CA GLN A 392 31.89 -27.76 -43.15
C GLN A 392 31.33 -28.74 -42.13
N TYR A 393 30.02 -28.98 -42.12
CA TYR A 393 29.43 -30.01 -41.26
C TYR A 393 29.97 -31.42 -41.60
N GLN A 394 30.11 -31.76 -42.89
CA GLN A 394 30.65 -33.05 -43.32
C GLN A 394 32.12 -33.19 -42.93
N GLU A 395 32.94 -32.15 -43.13
CA GLU A 395 34.36 -32.12 -42.72
C GLU A 395 34.51 -32.33 -41.21
N ILE A 396 33.75 -31.58 -40.40
CA ILE A 396 33.78 -31.71 -38.93
C ILE A 396 33.41 -33.12 -38.49
N LEU A 397 32.41 -33.74 -39.12
CA LEU A 397 32.01 -35.11 -38.81
C LEU A 397 33.10 -36.12 -39.22
N ASP A 398 33.74 -35.95 -40.37
CA ASP A 398 34.77 -36.88 -40.83
C ASP A 398 35.97 -36.91 -39.88
N ASP A 399 36.40 -35.72 -39.42
CA ASP A 399 37.56 -35.58 -38.55
C ASP A 399 37.31 -36.06 -37.12
N ASN A 400 36.11 -35.82 -36.57
CA ASN A 400 35.86 -35.97 -35.12
C ASN A 400 35.09 -37.24 -34.71
N VAL A 401 34.24 -37.78 -35.59
CA VAL A 401 33.34 -38.88 -35.21
C VAL A 401 34.14 -40.16 -34.93
N MET A 402 35.10 -40.51 -35.78
CA MET A 402 35.88 -41.74 -35.63
C MET A 402 36.77 -41.71 -34.37
N GLN A 403 37.34 -40.56 -34.05
CA GLN A 403 38.08 -40.37 -32.80
C GLN A 403 37.17 -40.54 -31.57
N SER A 404 35.95 -39.99 -31.64
CA SER A 404 34.97 -40.10 -30.56
C SER A 404 34.49 -41.55 -30.36
N VAL A 405 34.23 -42.28 -31.45
CA VAL A 405 33.84 -43.71 -31.42
C VAL A 405 34.93 -44.56 -30.76
N THR A 406 36.19 -44.28 -31.08
CA THR A 406 37.36 -44.97 -30.51
C THR A 406 37.50 -44.67 -29.01
N ASN A 407 37.41 -43.40 -28.61
CA ASN A 407 37.51 -42.97 -27.21
C ASN A 407 36.40 -43.56 -26.34
N LEU A 408 35.17 -43.61 -26.87
CA LEU A 408 34.00 -44.18 -26.19
C LEU A 408 33.97 -45.71 -26.21
N ARG A 409 34.95 -46.37 -26.86
CA ARG A 409 35.03 -47.83 -27.03
C ARG A 409 33.75 -48.43 -27.61
N LEU A 410 33.11 -47.71 -28.54
CA LEU A 410 31.91 -48.18 -29.21
C LEU A 410 32.27 -49.28 -30.21
N GLY A 411 31.49 -50.37 -30.21
CA GLY A 411 31.70 -51.50 -31.13
C GLY A 411 31.33 -51.15 -32.59
N ARG A 412 31.41 -52.14 -33.48
CA ARG A 412 31.09 -51.98 -34.92
C ARG A 412 29.64 -51.53 -35.22
N ARG A 413 28.72 -51.61 -34.26
CA ARG A 413 27.32 -51.20 -34.40
C ARG A 413 27.00 -50.06 -33.44
N TRP A 414 27.18 -48.83 -33.92
CA TRP A 414 26.77 -47.61 -33.23
C TRP A 414 25.69 -46.89 -34.04
N THR A 415 24.93 -46.02 -33.37
CA THR A 415 23.88 -45.20 -34.00
C THR A 415 24.23 -43.74 -33.81
N PHE A 416 24.25 -42.99 -34.91
CA PHE A 416 24.52 -41.56 -34.90
C PHE A 416 23.22 -40.78 -34.67
N GLN A 417 23.21 -39.88 -33.69
CA GLN A 417 22.13 -38.94 -33.48
C GLN A 417 22.53 -37.56 -34.00
N GLN A 418 21.66 -36.94 -34.80
CA GLN A 418 21.74 -35.53 -35.17
C GLN A 418 20.35 -34.88 -35.11
N ASP A 419 20.30 -33.54 -35.08
CA ASP A 419 19.04 -32.80 -35.17
C ASP A 419 18.51 -32.75 -36.63
N ASN A 420 17.31 -32.20 -36.81
CA ASN A 420 16.67 -32.04 -38.13
C ASN A 420 16.92 -30.67 -38.77
N ASP A 421 18.03 -30.01 -38.47
CA ASP A 421 18.40 -28.73 -39.06
C ASP A 421 18.64 -28.86 -40.59
N PRO A 422 18.35 -27.80 -41.38
CA PRO A 422 18.54 -27.82 -42.83
C PRO A 422 19.93 -28.30 -43.30
N LYS A 423 21.01 -28.00 -42.55
CA LYS A 423 22.36 -28.42 -42.94
C LYS A 423 22.61 -29.93 -42.76
N HIS A 424 21.94 -30.56 -41.79
CA HIS A 424 22.02 -32.00 -41.53
C HIS A 424 21.12 -32.81 -42.46
N THR A 425 20.02 -32.21 -42.91
CA THR A 425 19.01 -32.83 -43.78
C THR A 425 19.17 -32.50 -45.26
N SER A 426 20.22 -31.74 -45.62
CA SER A 426 20.52 -31.36 -47.01
C SER A 426 20.76 -32.60 -47.89
N LYS A 427 20.51 -32.47 -49.20
CA LYS A 427 20.74 -33.55 -50.17
C LYS A 427 22.21 -33.99 -50.18
N SER A 428 23.13 -33.03 -50.09
CA SER A 428 24.58 -33.27 -50.03
C SER A 428 24.95 -34.09 -48.79
N THR A 429 24.53 -33.64 -47.60
CA THR A 429 24.83 -34.32 -46.34
C THR A 429 24.21 -35.73 -46.28
N ARG A 430 23.00 -35.90 -46.80
CA ARG A 430 22.33 -37.20 -46.84
C ARG A 430 23.03 -38.20 -47.78
N ALA A 431 23.51 -37.74 -48.94
CA ALA A 431 24.29 -38.56 -49.85
C ALA A 431 25.65 -38.94 -49.23
N TRP A 432 26.32 -37.98 -48.60
CA TRP A 432 27.60 -38.22 -47.90
C TRP A 432 27.47 -39.23 -46.76
N LEU A 433 26.42 -39.11 -45.92
CA LEU A 433 26.17 -40.07 -44.83
C LEU A 433 25.86 -41.48 -45.35
N GLN A 434 25.21 -41.58 -46.52
CA GLN A 434 24.94 -42.86 -47.17
C GLN A 434 26.23 -43.52 -47.66
N ILE A 435 27.19 -42.74 -48.19
CA ILE A 435 28.52 -43.23 -48.60
C ILE A 435 29.31 -43.75 -47.39
N LYS A 436 29.25 -43.06 -46.24
CA LYS A 436 29.93 -43.47 -45.01
C LYS A 436 29.30 -44.70 -44.34
N GLY A 437 28.06 -45.05 -44.68
CA GLY A 437 27.38 -46.26 -44.20
C GLY A 437 26.98 -46.23 -42.72
N TRP A 438 26.78 -45.05 -42.14
CA TRP A 438 26.43 -44.90 -40.72
C TRP A 438 24.94 -45.10 -40.45
N ASN A 439 24.60 -45.70 -39.30
CA ASN A 439 23.20 -45.84 -38.87
C ASN A 439 22.72 -44.53 -38.23
N ILE A 440 21.89 -43.76 -38.95
CA ILE A 440 21.35 -42.50 -38.44
C ILE A 440 20.04 -42.74 -37.68
N LEU A 441 19.95 -42.19 -36.48
CA LEU A 441 18.73 -42.19 -35.68
C LEU A 441 17.72 -41.18 -36.24
N LYS A 442 16.60 -41.68 -36.77
CA LYS A 442 15.51 -40.83 -37.26
C LYS A 442 14.71 -40.26 -36.10
N TRP A 443 14.75 -38.94 -35.92
CA TRP A 443 14.03 -38.25 -34.86
C TRP A 443 12.81 -37.48 -35.37
N PRO A 444 11.67 -37.46 -34.64
CA PRO A 444 10.51 -36.65 -35.00
C PRO A 444 10.81 -35.14 -35.00
N SER A 445 10.26 -34.41 -35.97
CA SER A 445 10.33 -32.94 -36.05
C SER A 445 9.69 -32.26 -34.82
N GLN A 446 10.12 -31.03 -34.50
CA GLN A 446 9.62 -30.23 -33.38
C GLN A 446 9.62 -30.98 -32.04
N SER A 447 10.73 -31.66 -31.74
CA SER A 447 10.90 -32.44 -30.51
C SER A 447 12.14 -32.06 -29.72
N PRO A 448 12.27 -30.78 -29.30
CA PRO A 448 13.43 -30.33 -28.53
C PRO A 448 13.55 -31.02 -27.17
N ASP A 449 12.41 -31.38 -26.57
CA ASP A 449 12.34 -32.07 -25.28
C ASP A 449 12.81 -33.53 -25.31
N LEU A 450 12.85 -34.13 -26.51
CA LEU A 450 13.40 -35.47 -26.70
C LEU A 450 14.88 -35.44 -27.06
N ASN A 451 15.45 -34.27 -27.36
CA ASN A 451 16.82 -34.15 -27.82
C ASN A 451 17.79 -34.05 -26.63
N PRO A 452 18.62 -35.08 -26.34
CA PRO A 452 19.53 -35.04 -25.19
C PRO A 452 20.54 -33.89 -25.26
N ILE A 453 20.91 -33.47 -26.47
CA ILE A 453 21.87 -32.38 -26.67
C ILE A 453 21.36 -31.05 -26.12
N GLU A 454 20.04 -30.81 -26.13
CA GLU A 454 19.46 -29.57 -25.60
C GLU A 454 19.59 -29.50 -24.07
N ASN A 455 19.45 -30.64 -23.41
CA ASN A 455 19.65 -30.74 -21.97
C ASN A 455 21.14 -30.55 -21.63
N LEU A 456 22.04 -31.19 -22.37
CA LEU A 456 23.49 -31.02 -22.21
C LEU A 456 23.93 -29.57 -22.45
N TRP A 457 23.40 -28.92 -23.49
CA TRP A 457 23.65 -27.50 -23.73
C TRP A 457 23.11 -26.61 -22.61
N TRP A 458 21.97 -26.98 -22.00
CA TRP A 458 21.43 -26.23 -20.86
C TRP A 458 22.32 -26.36 -19.63
N ASP A 459 22.79 -27.57 -19.32
CA ASP A 459 23.71 -27.83 -18.21
C ASP A 459 25.06 -27.12 -18.42
N LEU A 460 25.65 -27.25 -19.61
CA LEU A 460 26.90 -26.56 -19.97
C LEU A 460 26.75 -25.04 -19.88
N LYS A 461 25.67 -24.47 -20.43
CA LYS A 461 25.39 -23.02 -20.33
C LYS A 461 25.31 -22.58 -18.88
N LYS A 462 24.69 -23.38 -18.02
CA LYS A 462 24.55 -23.06 -16.60
C LYS A 462 25.91 -23.12 -15.88
N ALA A 463 26.72 -24.15 -16.13
CA ALA A 463 28.05 -24.30 -15.55
C ALA A 463 28.99 -23.15 -15.97
N VAL A 464 29.03 -22.87 -17.27
CA VAL A 464 29.83 -21.77 -17.83
C VAL A 464 29.34 -20.40 -17.35
N ALA A 465 28.03 -20.19 -17.22
CA ALA A 465 27.47 -18.92 -16.72
C ALA A 465 27.88 -18.62 -15.26
N VAL A 466 28.11 -19.65 -14.44
CA VAL A 466 28.63 -19.46 -13.07
C VAL A 466 30.07 -18.93 -13.10
N ARG A 467 30.89 -19.39 -14.04
CA ARG A 467 32.29 -18.97 -14.20
C ARG A 467 32.47 -17.57 -14.82
N LYS A 468 31.43 -17.01 -15.46
CA LYS A 468 31.39 -15.65 -16.04
C LYS A 468 32.61 -15.32 -16.94
N PRO A 469 32.81 -16.06 -18.05
CA PRO A 469 33.92 -15.79 -18.98
C PRO A 469 33.84 -14.37 -19.55
N LYS A 470 34.97 -13.69 -19.67
CA LYS A 470 35.09 -12.34 -20.22
C LYS A 470 35.43 -12.35 -21.70
N ASN A 471 36.15 -13.37 -22.15
CA ASN A 471 36.67 -13.48 -23.50
C ASN A 471 36.24 -14.80 -24.15
N VAL A 472 36.22 -14.85 -25.48
CA VAL A 472 35.84 -16.07 -26.23
C VAL A 472 36.79 -17.24 -25.96
N THR A 473 38.08 -16.96 -25.72
CA THR A 473 39.09 -17.96 -25.34
C THR A 473 38.83 -18.55 -23.97
N GLU A 474 38.43 -17.72 -22.99
CA GLU A 474 38.04 -18.19 -21.66
C GLU A 474 36.76 -19.01 -21.72
N LEU A 475 35.79 -18.59 -22.54
CA LEU A 475 34.56 -19.34 -22.79
C LEU A 475 34.85 -20.74 -23.34
N GLU A 476 35.78 -20.85 -24.28
CA GLU A 476 36.20 -22.12 -24.88
C GLU A 476 36.91 -23.01 -23.85
N ALA A 477 37.88 -22.47 -23.10
CA ALA A 477 38.56 -23.22 -22.06
C ALA A 477 37.58 -23.77 -21.01
N PHE A 478 36.67 -22.94 -20.51
CA PHE A 478 35.68 -23.37 -19.52
C PHE A 478 34.67 -24.37 -20.09
N ALA A 479 34.35 -24.30 -21.38
CA ALA A 479 33.46 -25.26 -22.02
C ALA A 479 34.13 -26.62 -22.30
N HIS A 480 35.46 -26.68 -22.38
CA HIS A 480 36.22 -27.92 -22.51
C HIS A 480 36.56 -28.57 -21.17
N ASP A 481 36.63 -27.78 -20.09
CA ASP A 481 36.85 -28.27 -18.73
C ASP A 481 35.62 -28.99 -18.13
N GLU A 482 34.41 -28.60 -18.57
CA GLU A 482 33.13 -29.20 -18.17
C GLU A 482 32.75 -30.35 -19.12
#